data_AF-A0A7K0NU14-F1
#
_entry.id   AF-A0A7K0NU14-F1
#
_cell.length_a   1.000
_cell.length_b   1.000
_cell.length_c   1.000
_cell.angle_alpha   90.00
_cell.angle_beta   90.00
_cell.angle_gamma   90.00
#
_symmetry.space_group_name_H-M   'P 1'
#
loop_
_entity.id
_entity.type
_entity.pdbx_description
1 polymer ?
#
loop_
_entity_poly.entity_id
_entity_poly.type
_entity_poly.pdbx_seq_one_letter_code
_entity_poly.pdbx_strand_id
1 'polypeptide(L)'
;MSRMAVIKSVGIVGSGIMGSGIAEVAAKAGFEVVLRSRSQASADGMVVGLTKSLDRQVEKGRLEAAERDAVLARVTAVSDLNALADCDLVIESILEDLDAKKQLFKELDSIVKAGAILATNTSTLPVVEMAMETARPELVCGVHFFNPASAMPLVEI
;
A
#
# COMPACT_ATOMS: atom_id res chain seq x y z
N MET A 1 -18.93 18.42 10.83
CA MET A 1 -18.37 18.27 9.47
C MET A 1 -16.96 17.75 9.64
N SER A 2 -16.73 16.45 9.38
CA SER A 2 -15.38 15.89 9.48
C SER A 2 -14.56 16.44 8.31
N ARG A 3 -13.45 17.11 8.60
CA ARG A 3 -12.49 17.54 7.57
C ARG A 3 -11.96 16.27 6.91
N MET A 4 -12.07 16.12 5.59
CA MET A 4 -11.38 15.04 4.88
C MET A 4 -9.90 15.07 5.28
N ALA A 5 -9.39 13.95 5.80
CA ALA A 5 -7.97 13.81 6.11
C ALA A 5 -7.19 13.97 4.81
N VAL A 6 -6.21 14.88 4.79
CA VAL A 6 -5.33 15.06 3.64
C VAL A 6 -4.33 13.91 3.64
N ILE A 7 -4.48 12.98 2.69
CA ILE A 7 -3.52 11.89 2.50
C ILE A 7 -2.25 12.46 1.87
N LYS A 8 -1.10 12.25 2.53
CA LYS A 8 0.23 12.58 2.00
C LYS A 8 1.15 11.35 1.95
N SER A 9 0.93 10.42 2.87
CA SER A 9 1.73 9.21 3.07
C SER A 9 0.87 7.96 3.01
N VAL A 10 1.32 6.97 2.25
CA VAL A 10 0.62 5.70 2.03
C VAL A 10 1.53 4.53 2.41
N GLY A 11 1.09 3.74 3.38
CA GLY A 11 1.70 2.47 3.75
C GLY A 11 1.17 1.35 2.85
N ILE A 12 2.05 0.52 2.29
CA ILE A 12 1.67 -0.67 1.53
C ILE A 12 2.22 -1.91 2.23
N VAL A 13 1.35 -2.82 2.66
CA VAL A 13 1.77 -4.03 3.39
C VAL A 13 1.58 -5.27 2.52
N GLY A 14 2.68 -5.92 2.13
CA GLY A 14 2.66 -7.16 1.36
C GLY A 14 3.57 -7.10 0.13
N SER A 15 4.31 -8.18 -0.10
CA SER A 15 5.37 -8.24 -1.12
C SER A 15 5.02 -8.90 -2.44
N GLY A 16 3.73 -9.14 -2.66
CA GLY A 16 3.23 -9.69 -3.92
C GLY A 16 3.24 -8.70 -5.08
N ILE A 17 2.78 -9.18 -6.23
CA ILE A 17 2.60 -8.39 -7.46
C ILE A 17 1.67 -7.19 -7.19
N MET A 18 0.57 -7.42 -6.47
CA MET A 18 -0.38 -6.35 -6.13
C MET A 18 0.24 -5.28 -5.25
N GLY A 19 0.93 -5.65 -4.17
CA GLY A 19 1.63 -4.69 -3.30
C GLY A 19 2.62 -3.80 -4.07
N SER A 20 3.44 -4.40 -4.94
CA SER A 20 4.37 -3.63 -5.78
C SER A 20 3.65 -2.70 -6.77
N GLY A 21 2.58 -3.18 -7.39
CA GLY A 21 1.80 -2.39 -8.34
C GLY A 21 1.05 -1.23 -7.69
N ILE A 22 0.46 -1.44 -6.51
CA ILE A 22 -0.22 -0.40 -5.75
C ILE A 22 0.79 0.66 -5.28
N ALA A 23 1.98 0.23 -4.83
CA ALA A 23 3.07 1.15 -4.49
C ALA A 23 3.49 2.01 -5.69
N GLU A 24 3.59 1.42 -6.89
CA GLU A 24 3.86 2.17 -8.13
C GLU A 24 2.78 3.23 -8.39
N VAL A 25 1.49 2.84 -8.31
CA VAL A 25 0.36 3.76 -8.53
C VAL A 25 0.40 4.92 -7.54
N ALA A 26 0.58 4.65 -6.25
CA ALA A 26 0.63 5.68 -5.21
C ALA A 26 1.83 6.64 -5.40
N ALA A 27 3.02 6.11 -5.65
CA ALA A 27 4.22 6.93 -5.84
C ALA A 27 4.15 7.78 -7.12
N LYS A 28 3.56 7.26 -8.21
CA LYS A 28 3.28 8.04 -9.45
C LYS A 28 2.25 9.14 -9.23
N ALA A 29 1.28 8.91 -8.36
CA ALA A 29 0.31 9.93 -7.96
C ALA A 29 0.90 11.02 -7.03
N GLY A 30 2.16 10.89 -6.62
CA GLY A 30 2.88 11.90 -5.85
C GLY A 30 2.84 11.72 -4.33
N PHE A 31 2.36 10.57 -3.83
CA PHE A 31 2.37 10.27 -2.40
C PHE A 31 3.73 9.73 -1.95
N GLU A 32 4.10 10.01 -0.70
CA GLU A 32 5.19 9.30 -0.02
C GLU A 32 4.72 7.88 0.30
N VAL A 33 5.52 6.86 -0.04
CA VAL A 33 5.13 5.46 0.08
C VAL A 33 6.07 4.72 1.02
N VAL A 34 5.51 4.13 2.07
CA VAL A 34 6.22 3.19 2.94
C VAL A 34 5.81 1.77 2.56
N LEU A 35 6.72 1.06 1.90
CA LEU A 35 6.50 -0.27 1.37
C LEU A 35 7.07 -1.30 2.36
N ARG A 36 6.18 -2.07 2.98
CA ARG A 36 6.52 -3.00 4.06
C ARG A 36 6.39 -4.46 3.63
N SER A 37 7.46 -5.22 3.87
CA SER A 37 7.47 -6.69 3.76
C SER A 37 7.89 -7.35 5.08
N ARG A 38 7.82 -8.69 5.16
CA ARG A 38 8.21 -9.47 6.35
C ARG A 38 9.72 -9.45 6.64
N SER A 39 10.55 -9.16 5.64
CA SER A 39 12.00 -9.06 5.78
C SER A 39 12.54 -7.91 4.92
N GLN A 40 13.67 -7.32 5.34
CA GLN A 40 14.25 -6.19 4.61
C GLN A 40 14.66 -6.61 3.20
N ALA A 41 15.26 -7.79 3.05
CA ALA A 41 15.60 -8.36 1.74
C ALA A 41 14.38 -8.50 0.80
N SER A 42 13.21 -8.85 1.34
CA SER A 42 11.99 -8.91 0.52
C SER A 42 11.47 -7.51 0.16
N ALA A 43 11.57 -6.53 1.05
CA ALA A 43 11.17 -5.15 0.78
C ALA A 43 12.09 -4.50 -0.27
N ASP A 44 13.39 -4.68 -0.13
CA ASP A 44 14.39 -4.22 -1.11
C ASP A 44 14.16 -4.86 -2.48
N GLY A 45 13.82 -6.16 -2.50
CA GLY A 45 13.49 -6.88 -3.73
C GLY A 45 12.28 -6.30 -4.48
N MET A 46 11.30 -5.74 -3.76
CA MET A 46 10.17 -5.04 -4.38
C MET A 46 10.59 -3.72 -5.02
N VAL A 47 11.48 -2.95 -4.37
CA VAL A 47 12.05 -1.72 -4.96
C VAL A 47 12.82 -2.05 -6.23
N VAL A 48 13.63 -3.11 -6.22
CA VAL A 48 14.31 -3.60 -7.43
C VAL A 48 13.32 -3.95 -8.55
N GLY A 49 12.20 -4.59 -8.20
CA GLY A 49 11.12 -4.90 -9.15
C GLY A 49 10.46 -3.64 -9.72
N LEU A 50 10.18 -2.66 -8.86
CA LEU A 50 9.62 -1.36 -9.22
C LEU A 50 10.55 -0.60 -10.17
N THR A 51 11.84 -0.50 -9.84
CA THR A 51 12.85 0.14 -10.70
C THR A 51 12.85 -0.47 -12.10
N LYS A 52 12.87 -1.82 -12.20
CA LYS A 52 12.81 -2.51 -13.49
C LYS A 52 11.50 -2.25 -14.26
N SER A 53 10.37 -2.13 -13.57
CA SER A 53 9.07 -1.79 -14.18
C SER A 53 9.13 -0.39 -14.79
N LEU A 54 9.61 0.59 -14.03
CA LEU A 54 9.69 1.99 -14.45
C LEU A 54 10.73 2.19 -15.57
N ASP A 55 11.90 1.56 -15.48
CA ASP A 55 12.92 1.61 -16.55
C ASP A 55 12.35 1.10 -17.87
N ARG A 56 11.58 0.01 -17.87
CA ARG A 56 10.88 -0.48 -19.07
C ARG A 56 9.82 0.50 -19.59
N GLN A 57 9.22 1.32 -18.73
CA GLN A 57 8.29 2.37 -19.16
C GLN A 57 9.06 3.51 -19.83
N VAL A 58 10.24 3.88 -19.30
CA VAL A 58 11.14 4.87 -19.91
C VAL A 58 11.65 4.40 -21.26
N GLU A 59 12.14 3.16 -21.38
CA GLU A 59 12.58 2.55 -22.64
C GLU A 59 11.49 2.56 -23.72
N LYS A 60 10.23 2.46 -23.30
CA LYS A 60 9.06 2.47 -24.19
C LYS A 60 8.51 3.88 -24.46
N GLY A 61 9.15 4.93 -23.94
CA GLY A 61 8.70 6.31 -24.08
C GLY A 61 7.37 6.62 -23.39
N ARG A 62 7.01 5.85 -22.35
CA ARG A 62 5.76 6.03 -21.58
C ARG A 62 5.94 6.82 -20.28
N LEU A 63 7.19 7.07 -19.90
CA LEU A 63 7.57 7.76 -18.68
C LEU A 63 8.91 8.47 -18.93
N GLU A 64 9.08 9.68 -18.44
CA GLU A 64 10.37 10.36 -18.53
C GLU A 64 11.35 9.84 -17.46
N ALA A 65 12.65 9.87 -17.76
CA ALA A 65 13.68 9.42 -16.82
C ALA A 65 13.64 10.17 -15.48
N ALA A 66 13.40 11.48 -15.53
CA ALA A 66 13.26 12.32 -14.34
C ALA A 66 11.99 11.97 -13.52
N GLU A 67 10.90 11.58 -14.18
CA GLU A 67 9.69 11.15 -13.50
C GLU A 67 9.88 9.80 -12.82
N ARG A 68 10.56 8.83 -13.47
CA ARG A 68 10.99 7.59 -12.81
C ARG A 68 11.78 7.89 -11.55
N ASP A 69 12.79 8.75 -11.62
CA ASP A 69 13.66 9.04 -10.47
C ASP A 69 12.86 9.67 -9.32
N ALA A 70 11.92 10.56 -9.65
CA ALA A 70 11.01 11.15 -8.67
C ALA A 70 10.06 10.11 -8.04
N VAL A 71 9.57 9.14 -8.81
CA VAL A 71 8.73 8.03 -8.28
C VAL A 71 9.54 7.17 -7.31
N LEU A 72 10.75 6.78 -7.68
CA LEU A 72 11.61 5.95 -6.83
C LEU A 72 12.01 6.68 -5.54
N ALA A 73 12.25 7.99 -5.60
CA ALA A 73 12.61 8.79 -4.44
C ALA A 73 11.50 8.87 -3.36
N ARG A 74 10.24 8.61 -3.72
CA ARG A 74 9.10 8.58 -2.77
C ARG A 74 8.92 7.24 -2.06
N VAL A 75 9.62 6.19 -2.49
CA VAL A 75 9.39 4.83 -1.98
C VAL A 75 10.46 4.47 -0.96
N THR A 76 10.04 4.24 0.27
CA THR A 76 10.88 3.74 1.36
C THR A 76 10.52 2.28 1.65
N ALA A 77 11.50 1.38 1.55
CA ALA A 77 11.32 -0.05 1.82
C ALA A 77 11.71 -0.40 3.27
N VAL A 78 10.80 -1.07 3.97
CA VAL A 78 10.97 -1.40 5.40
C VAL A 78 10.52 -2.84 5.71
N SER A 79 11.10 -3.43 6.75
CA SER A 79 10.58 -4.68 7.33
C SER A 79 9.78 -4.48 8.61
N ASP A 80 10.10 -3.43 9.37
CA ASP A 80 9.42 -3.09 10.62
C ASP A 80 8.04 -2.48 10.33
N LEU A 81 7.02 -3.02 10.99
CA LEU A 81 5.66 -2.54 10.86
C LEU A 81 5.49 -1.15 11.52
N ASN A 82 6.30 -0.83 12.53
CA ASN A 82 6.26 0.46 13.23
C ASN A 82 6.61 1.64 12.32
N ALA A 83 7.32 1.42 11.20
CA ALA A 83 7.60 2.45 10.22
C ALA A 83 6.33 3.00 9.53
N LEU A 84 5.17 2.36 9.73
CA LEU A 84 3.88 2.82 9.22
C LEU A 84 3.17 3.79 10.17
N ALA A 85 3.72 4.07 11.37
CA ALA A 85 3.05 4.84 12.41
C ALA A 85 2.51 6.20 11.92
N ASP A 86 3.26 6.88 11.05
CA ASP A 86 2.90 8.20 10.54
C ASP A 86 2.10 8.18 9.23
N CYS A 87 1.78 7.00 8.67
CA CYS A 87 1.02 6.90 7.41
C CYS A 87 -0.42 7.41 7.58
N ASP A 88 -0.94 8.11 6.55
CA ASP A 88 -2.33 8.60 6.52
C ASP A 88 -3.31 7.52 6.04
N LEU A 89 -2.84 6.65 5.15
CA LEU A 89 -3.56 5.51 4.59
C LEU A 89 -2.63 4.31 4.61
N VAL A 90 -3.12 3.14 5.05
CA VAL A 90 -2.39 1.87 4.90
C VAL A 90 -3.24 0.90 4.08
N ILE A 91 -2.69 0.39 2.97
CA ILE A 91 -3.32 -0.61 2.11
C ILE A 91 -2.64 -1.97 2.33
N GLU A 92 -3.43 -2.91 2.82
CA GLU A 92 -3.06 -4.29 3.05
C GLU A 92 -3.22 -5.12 1.77
N SER A 93 -2.18 -5.84 1.37
CA SER A 93 -2.16 -6.75 0.22
C SER A 93 -1.26 -7.98 0.49
N ILE A 94 -1.37 -8.55 1.69
CA ILE A 94 -0.77 -9.84 2.08
C ILE A 94 -1.56 -11.01 1.47
N LEU A 95 -1.13 -12.24 1.78
CA LEU A 95 -1.80 -13.46 1.36
C LEU A 95 -3.30 -13.45 1.73
N GLU A 96 -4.12 -14.09 0.90
CA GLU A 96 -5.57 -14.12 1.05
C GLU A 96 -6.00 -15.14 2.13
N ASP A 97 -5.69 -14.81 3.39
CA ASP A 97 -6.00 -15.59 4.58
C ASP A 97 -6.58 -14.67 5.65
N LEU A 98 -7.77 -15.02 6.14
CA LEU A 98 -8.54 -14.15 7.02
C LEU A 98 -7.84 -13.94 8.37
N ASP A 99 -7.31 -15.00 8.98
CA ASP A 99 -6.67 -14.91 10.30
C ASP A 99 -5.40 -14.05 10.23
N ALA A 100 -4.59 -14.22 9.17
CA ALA A 100 -3.42 -13.39 8.94
C ALA A 100 -3.78 -11.91 8.75
N LYS A 101 -4.86 -11.60 8.02
CA LYS A 101 -5.32 -10.21 7.85
C LYS A 101 -5.90 -9.64 9.14
N LYS A 102 -6.74 -10.39 9.86
CA LYS A 102 -7.30 -9.99 11.17
C LYS A 102 -6.19 -9.63 12.17
N GLN A 103 -5.17 -10.49 12.27
CA GLN A 103 -4.00 -10.22 13.12
C GLN A 103 -3.24 -8.96 12.68
N LEU A 104 -3.02 -8.78 11.37
CA LEU A 104 -2.36 -7.59 10.86
C LEU A 104 -3.16 -6.30 11.13
N PHE A 105 -4.48 -6.31 10.92
CA PHE A 105 -5.33 -5.14 11.18
C PHE A 105 -5.32 -4.74 12.66
N LYS A 106 -5.33 -5.72 13.56
CA LYS A 106 -5.16 -5.49 15.00
C LYS A 106 -3.82 -4.84 15.35
N GLU A 107 -2.72 -5.33 14.76
CA GLU A 107 -1.39 -4.73 14.96
C GLU A 107 -1.33 -3.30 14.39
N LEU A 108 -1.83 -3.11 13.17
CA LEU A 108 -1.87 -1.80 12.52
C LEU A 108 -2.66 -0.79 13.35
N ASP A 109 -3.83 -1.15 13.88
CA ASP A 109 -4.65 -0.25 14.71
C ASP A 109 -3.89 0.30 15.93
N SER A 110 -2.99 -0.50 16.50
CA SER A 110 -2.13 -0.09 17.62
C SER A 110 -0.92 0.76 17.23
N ILE A 111 -0.50 0.70 15.96
CA ILE A 111 0.72 1.34 15.45
C ILE A 111 0.40 2.66 14.74
N VAL A 112 -0.60 2.64 13.85
CA VAL A 112 -0.89 3.79 12.98
C VAL A 112 -1.57 4.90 13.75
N LYS A 113 -1.16 6.14 13.45
CA LYS A 113 -1.70 7.35 14.08
C LYS A 113 -3.23 7.39 14.02
N ALA A 114 -3.82 8.06 15.00
CA ALA A 114 -5.27 8.29 15.02
C ALA A 114 -5.73 9.01 13.74
N GLY A 115 -6.88 8.61 13.20
CA GLY A 115 -7.44 9.18 11.97
C GLY A 115 -6.87 8.61 10.67
N ALA A 116 -5.86 7.74 10.72
CA ALA A 116 -5.40 7.01 9.54
C ALA A 116 -6.45 5.99 9.09
N ILE A 117 -6.59 5.83 7.77
CA ILE A 117 -7.47 4.84 7.13
C ILE A 117 -6.71 3.52 6.97
N LEU A 118 -7.36 2.40 7.31
CA LEU A 118 -6.86 1.06 7.04
C LEU A 118 -7.69 0.41 5.94
N ALA A 119 -7.07 0.05 4.84
CA ALA A 119 -7.72 -0.51 3.68
C ALA A 119 -7.19 -1.92 3.40
N THR A 120 -8.05 -2.82 2.93
CA THR A 120 -7.63 -4.14 2.42
C THR A 120 -7.89 -4.24 0.92
N ASN A 121 -6.92 -4.81 0.20
CA ASN A 121 -7.02 -5.19 -1.21
C ASN A 121 -7.62 -6.61 -1.38
N THR A 122 -8.27 -7.17 -0.35
CA THR A 122 -8.92 -8.48 -0.47
C THR A 122 -9.92 -8.51 -1.63
N SER A 123 -9.99 -9.66 -2.31
CA SER A 123 -10.92 -9.89 -3.42
C SER A 123 -12.16 -10.70 -3.00
N THR A 124 -12.11 -11.40 -1.86
CA THR A 124 -13.18 -12.33 -1.47
C THR A 124 -13.53 -12.30 0.02
N LEU A 125 -12.68 -11.77 0.88
CA LEU A 125 -12.90 -11.82 2.33
C LEU A 125 -13.81 -10.68 2.81
N PRO A 126 -14.67 -10.91 3.81
CA PRO A 126 -15.55 -9.86 4.30
C PRO A 126 -14.75 -8.76 5.03
N VAL A 127 -14.71 -7.54 4.48
CA VAL A 127 -14.00 -6.38 5.06
C VAL A 127 -14.38 -6.14 6.53
N VAL A 128 -15.65 -6.37 6.88
CA VAL A 128 -16.17 -6.22 8.25
C VAL A 128 -15.42 -7.08 9.27
N GLU A 129 -14.93 -8.27 8.88
CA GLU A 129 -14.17 -9.15 9.77
C GLU A 129 -12.82 -8.55 10.16
N MET A 130 -12.19 -7.79 9.29
CA MET A 130 -10.96 -7.04 9.59
C MET A 130 -11.26 -5.76 10.35
N ALA A 131 -12.36 -5.06 9.99
CA ALA A 131 -12.76 -3.83 10.67
C ALA A 131 -13.02 -4.03 12.17
N MET A 132 -13.67 -5.14 12.53
CA MET A 132 -14.01 -5.50 13.90
C MET A 132 -12.80 -5.84 14.79
N GLU A 133 -11.61 -6.03 14.20
CA GLU A 133 -10.36 -6.24 14.96
C GLU A 133 -9.67 -4.92 15.34
N THR A 134 -10.26 -3.78 15.00
CA THR A 134 -9.73 -2.44 15.26
C THR A 134 -10.64 -1.67 16.20
N ALA A 135 -10.09 -0.67 16.90
CA ALA A 135 -10.85 0.32 17.64
C ALA A 135 -11.45 1.44 16.75
N ARG A 136 -11.27 1.35 15.41
CA ARG A 136 -11.67 2.36 14.41
C ARG A 136 -12.41 1.74 13.21
N PRO A 137 -13.43 0.88 13.40
CA PRO A 137 -14.08 0.19 12.28
C PRO A 137 -14.64 1.14 11.20
N GLU A 138 -15.00 2.37 11.56
CA GLU A 138 -15.46 3.42 10.65
C GLU A 138 -14.37 4.00 9.72
N LEU A 139 -13.09 3.72 10.03
CA LEU A 139 -11.92 4.08 9.22
C LEU A 139 -11.29 2.85 8.55
N VAL A 140 -12.04 1.75 8.47
CA VAL A 140 -11.65 0.55 7.75
C VAL A 140 -12.50 0.37 6.49
N CYS A 141 -11.86 0.13 5.34
CA CYS A 141 -12.58 -0.09 4.07
C CYS A 141 -11.93 -1.14 3.17
N GLY A 142 -12.67 -1.57 2.16
CA GLY A 142 -12.11 -2.27 1.00
C GLY A 142 -11.53 -1.25 0.02
N VAL A 143 -10.38 -1.56 -0.56
CA VAL A 143 -9.82 -0.85 -1.70
C VAL A 143 -9.24 -1.89 -2.64
N HIS A 144 -10.08 -2.39 -3.54
CA HIS A 144 -9.77 -3.52 -4.39
C HIS A 144 -9.25 -3.06 -5.76
N PHE A 145 -7.94 -3.22 -5.94
CA PHE A 145 -7.25 -3.03 -7.22
C PHE A 145 -7.28 -4.32 -8.05
N PHE A 146 -7.29 -4.16 -9.36
CA PHE A 146 -7.29 -5.26 -10.31
C PHE A 146 -5.88 -5.49 -10.89
N ASN A 147 -5.47 -6.75 -11.04
CA ASN A 147 -4.14 -7.09 -11.56
C ASN A 147 -4.06 -6.90 -13.09
N PRO A 148 -3.05 -6.20 -13.64
CA PRO A 148 -1.99 -5.46 -12.93
C PRO A 148 -2.42 -4.06 -12.51
N ALA A 149 -2.21 -3.74 -11.23
CA ALA A 149 -2.71 -2.50 -10.62
C ALA A 149 -2.25 -1.22 -11.35
N SER A 150 -1.05 -1.22 -11.94
CA SER A 150 -0.51 -0.07 -12.68
C SER A 150 -1.13 0.16 -14.06
N ALA A 151 -1.94 -0.78 -14.58
CA ALA A 151 -2.58 -0.66 -15.89
C ALA A 151 -4.11 -0.65 -15.82
N MET A 152 -4.70 -1.14 -14.74
CA MET A 152 -6.16 -1.20 -14.58
C MET A 152 -6.70 0.14 -14.07
N PRO A 153 -7.72 0.73 -14.73
CA PRO A 153 -8.26 2.04 -14.35
C PRO A 153 -9.27 1.98 -13.19
N LEU A 154 -9.80 0.79 -12.87
CA LEU A 154 -10.83 0.60 -11.86
C LEU A 154 -10.21 0.29 -10.49
N VAL A 155 -10.78 0.92 -9.46
CA VAL A 155 -10.62 0.56 -8.05
C VAL A 155 -12.02 0.45 -7.46
N GLU A 156 -12.32 -0.68 -6.83
CA GLU A 156 -13.58 -0.92 -6.11
C GLU A 156 -13.42 -0.53 -4.64
N ILE A 157 -14.42 0.15 -4.08
CA ILE A 157 -14.46 0.68 -2.70
C ILE A 157 -15.65 0.07 -1.97
#